data_AF-A0A7Y2ZX93-F1
#
_entry.id   AF-A0A7Y2ZX93-F1
#
_cell.length_a   1.000
_cell.length_b   1.000
_cell.length_c   1.000
_cell.angle_alpha   90.00
_cell.angle_beta   90.00
_cell.angle_gamma   90.00
#
_symmetry.space_group_name_H-M   'P 1'
#
loop_
_entity.id
_entity.type
_entity.pdbx_description
1 polymer ?
#
loop_
_entity_poly.entity_id
_entity_poly.type
_entity_poly.pdbx_seq_one_letter_code
_entity_poly.pdbx_strand_id
1 'polypeptide(L)'
;MSINVVQKTDDLVKVNNVLVSVSDKNGLENFIPQLIRINSEIKIFSTGGTFGKIKEILGENYRSHLTQVSDYTGQPETQGGLVKTLDFKIYLGLLTETYNDSHNQDLKRTNSVPIDMVIVNLYPFKETISKPGVTAEQARGNIDIGGPCMIRASAKNFIRVASVVDPVDYEMILSQMKANNQSTSLKLRYELAQKAFEHTAVYDRTIADFLGATSYVDVERCYKG
;
A
#
# COMPACT_ATOMS: atom_id res chain seq x y z
N MET A 1 -25.50 -8.37 -9.75
CA MET A 1 -24.51 -8.98 -8.84
C MET A 1 -25.10 -8.95 -7.44
N SER A 2 -25.28 -10.09 -6.78
CA SER A 2 -25.60 -10.14 -5.35
C SER A 2 -24.41 -9.63 -4.55
N ILE A 3 -24.63 -8.71 -3.60
CA ILE A 3 -23.58 -8.27 -2.68
C ILE A 3 -23.19 -9.47 -1.81
N ASN A 4 -21.91 -9.82 -1.79
CA ASN A 4 -21.38 -10.76 -0.82
C ASN A 4 -21.41 -10.09 0.56
N VAL A 5 -22.19 -10.62 1.49
CA VAL A 5 -22.26 -10.12 2.87
C VAL A 5 -21.47 -11.07 3.76
N VAL A 6 -20.35 -10.58 4.30
CA VAL A 6 -19.49 -11.36 5.18
C VAL A 6 -20.18 -11.59 6.53
N GLN A 7 -20.42 -12.85 6.87
CA GLN A 7 -21.08 -13.25 8.13
C GLN A 7 -20.10 -13.71 9.21
N LYS A 8 -18.84 -13.98 8.85
CA LYS A 8 -17.81 -14.50 9.76
C LYS A 8 -16.46 -13.85 9.48
N THR A 9 -15.80 -13.40 10.54
CA THR A 9 -14.47 -12.77 10.49
C THR A 9 -13.66 -13.20 11.72
N ASP A 10 -12.34 -13.06 11.62
CA ASP A 10 -11.44 -13.20 12.77
C ASP A 10 -11.18 -11.83 13.39
N ASP A 11 -11.29 -11.72 14.72
CA ASP A 11 -10.88 -10.49 15.40
C ASP A 11 -9.37 -10.29 15.25
N LEU A 12 -8.60 -11.29 15.64
CA LEU A 12 -7.15 -11.30 15.51
C LEU A 12 -6.71 -11.93 14.18
N VAL A 13 -5.97 -11.18 13.38
CA VAL A 13 -5.36 -11.66 12.12
C VAL A 13 -3.84 -11.58 12.25
N LYS A 14 -3.19 -12.75 12.20
CA LYS A 14 -1.73 -12.87 12.22
C LYS A 14 -1.13 -12.18 10.99
N VAL A 15 -0.10 -11.37 11.20
CA VAL A 15 0.59 -10.67 10.11
C VAL A 15 1.72 -11.54 9.58
N ASN A 16 1.56 -12.10 8.38
CA ASN A 16 2.60 -12.89 7.72
C ASN A 16 3.11 -12.22 6.45
N ASN A 17 2.24 -11.60 5.65
CA ASN A 17 2.63 -10.97 4.40
C ASN A 17 2.34 -9.47 4.43
N VAL A 18 3.36 -8.66 4.16
CA VAL A 18 3.32 -7.21 4.26
C VAL A 18 3.73 -6.59 2.93
N LEU A 19 2.90 -5.73 2.36
CA LEU A 19 3.22 -4.98 1.14
C LEU A 19 3.64 -3.56 1.52
N VAL A 20 4.85 -3.15 1.15
CA VAL A 20 5.42 -1.84 1.53
C VAL A 20 5.81 -1.05 0.29
N SER A 21 5.18 0.10 0.09
CA SER A 21 5.48 1.02 -1.02
C SER A 21 5.24 2.45 -0.54
N VAL A 22 6.31 3.10 -0.08
CA VAL A 22 6.24 4.41 0.56
C VAL A 22 7.14 5.44 -0.13
N SER A 23 6.61 6.65 -0.25
CA SER A 23 7.37 7.82 -0.68
C SER A 23 8.22 8.35 0.48
N ASP A 24 7.59 8.64 1.61
CA ASP A 24 8.26 8.95 2.88
C ASP A 24 8.73 7.66 3.56
N LYS A 25 10.04 7.56 3.79
CA LYS A 25 10.71 6.37 4.34
C LYS A 25 11.01 6.50 5.83
N ASN A 26 10.61 7.61 6.46
CA ASN A 26 10.83 7.86 7.87
C ASN A 26 10.29 6.71 8.74
N GLY A 27 11.08 6.30 9.73
CA GLY A 27 10.70 5.29 10.71
C GLY A 27 10.82 3.84 10.21
N LEU A 28 11.04 3.59 8.90
CA LEU A 28 11.22 2.23 8.39
C LEU A 28 12.42 1.51 9.02
N GLU A 29 13.49 2.25 9.30
CA GLU A 29 14.71 1.76 9.93
C GLU A 29 14.47 1.14 11.30
N ASN A 30 13.43 1.59 12.01
CA ASN A 30 13.03 1.02 13.29
C ASN A 30 11.88 0.01 13.12
N PHE A 31 10.89 0.36 12.29
CA PHE A 31 9.68 -0.43 12.14
C PHE A 31 9.93 -1.81 11.53
N ILE A 32 10.70 -1.88 10.43
CA ILE A 32 10.90 -3.13 9.70
C ILE A 32 11.64 -4.19 10.54
N PRO A 33 12.77 -3.89 11.20
CA PRO A 33 13.44 -4.87 12.04
C PRO A 33 12.59 -5.32 13.23
N GLN A 34 11.83 -4.39 13.86
CA GLN A 34 10.95 -4.76 14.96
C GLN A 34 9.80 -5.65 14.51
N LEU A 35 9.23 -5.39 13.33
CA LEU A 35 8.16 -6.21 12.76
C LEU A 35 8.62 -7.66 12.58
N ILE A 36 9.79 -7.87 11.99
CA ILE A 36 10.42 -9.19 11.82
C ILE A 36 10.79 -9.82 13.16
N ARG A 37 11.23 -9.02 14.15
CA ARG A 37 11.53 -9.53 15.50
C ARG A 37 10.26 -10.05 16.20
N ILE A 38 9.11 -9.42 15.98
CA ILE A 38 7.83 -9.88 16.53
C ILE A 38 7.41 -11.19 15.87
N ASN A 39 7.51 -11.27 14.54
CA ASN A 39 7.20 -12.48 13.79
C ASN A 39 8.28 -12.75 12.73
N SER A 40 9.14 -13.73 13.00
CA SER A 40 10.23 -14.13 12.11
C SER A 40 9.77 -14.82 10.83
N GLU A 41 8.47 -15.12 10.68
CA GLU A 41 7.91 -15.69 9.46
C GLU A 41 7.49 -14.62 8.44
N ILE A 42 7.55 -13.33 8.81
CA ILE A 42 7.07 -12.25 7.97
C ILE A 42 7.83 -12.19 6.64
N LYS A 43 7.05 -12.09 5.56
CA LYS A 43 7.47 -11.79 4.20
C LYS A 43 6.99 -10.39 3.82
N ILE A 44 7.92 -9.59 3.33
CA ILE A 44 7.76 -8.22 2.90
C ILE A 44 7.87 -8.20 1.38
N PHE A 45 6.87 -7.64 0.73
CA PHE A 45 6.86 -7.37 -0.70
C PHE A 45 7.09 -5.88 -0.90
N SER A 46 8.04 -5.49 -1.75
CA SER A 46 8.31 -4.06 -2.00
C SER A 46 8.82 -3.80 -3.42
N THR A 47 8.80 -2.54 -3.85
CA THR A 47 9.22 -2.11 -5.19
C THR A 47 10.05 -0.82 -5.12
N GLY A 48 10.82 -0.56 -6.17
CA GLY A 48 11.56 0.69 -6.38
C GLY A 48 12.44 1.11 -5.21
N GLY A 49 12.43 2.41 -4.90
CA GLY A 49 13.26 2.97 -3.83
C GLY A 49 12.90 2.45 -2.42
N THR A 50 11.66 2.00 -2.21
CA THR A 50 11.25 1.40 -0.93
C THR A 50 11.94 0.04 -0.72
N PHE A 51 11.98 -0.79 -1.77
CA PHE A 51 12.73 -2.06 -1.74
C PHE A 51 14.21 -1.82 -1.42
N GLY A 52 14.83 -0.85 -2.10
CA GLY A 52 16.22 -0.46 -1.86
C GLY A 52 16.49 -0.08 -0.39
N LYS A 53 15.62 0.73 0.21
CA LYS A 53 15.77 1.14 1.61
C LYS A 53 15.56 -0.02 2.59
N ILE A 54 14.57 -0.87 2.37
CA ILE A 54 14.34 -2.03 3.23
C ILE A 54 15.50 -3.02 3.13
N LYS A 55 16.05 -3.21 1.93
CA LYS A 55 17.24 -4.03 1.71
C LYS A 55 18.45 -3.49 2.50
N GLU A 56 18.68 -2.18 2.49
CA GLU A 56 19.72 -1.53 3.29
C GLU A 56 19.51 -1.79 4.79
N ILE A 57 18.29 -1.61 5.29
CA ILE A 57 17.93 -1.82 6.70
C ILE A 57 18.18 -3.28 7.14
N LEU A 58 17.85 -4.24 6.29
CA LEU A 58 17.97 -5.68 6.61
C LEU A 58 19.36 -6.26 6.38
N GLY A 59 20.23 -5.54 5.66
CA GLY A 59 21.58 -5.99 5.34
C GLY A 59 21.60 -7.33 4.60
N GLU A 60 22.55 -8.20 4.95
CA GLU A 60 22.78 -9.47 4.24
C GLU A 60 21.60 -10.45 4.32
N ASN A 61 20.78 -10.35 5.38
CA ASN A 61 19.65 -11.24 5.62
C ASN A 61 18.38 -10.82 4.88
N TYR A 62 18.41 -9.76 4.06
CA TYR A 62 17.21 -9.24 3.40
C TYR A 62 16.46 -10.31 2.59
N ARG A 63 17.18 -11.24 1.93
CA ARG A 63 16.56 -12.28 1.08
C ARG A 63 15.62 -13.21 1.83
N SER A 64 15.79 -13.35 3.15
CA SER A 64 14.93 -14.19 3.98
C SER A 64 13.55 -13.56 4.22
N HIS A 65 13.43 -12.24 4.07
CA HIS A 65 12.22 -11.50 4.40
C HIS A 65 11.69 -10.61 3.27
N LEU A 66 12.53 -10.15 2.34
CA LEU A 66 12.18 -9.14 1.36
C LEU A 66 12.15 -9.75 -0.05
N THR A 67 10.98 -9.65 -0.70
CA THR A 67 10.73 -10.07 -2.08
C THR A 67 10.42 -8.85 -2.92
N GLN A 68 11.03 -8.75 -4.11
CA GLN A 68 10.70 -7.69 -5.04
C GLN A 68 9.32 -7.96 -5.65
N VAL A 69 8.47 -6.95 -5.76
CA VAL A 69 7.10 -7.11 -6.30
C VAL A 69 7.12 -7.71 -7.70
N SER A 70 8.05 -7.30 -8.57
CA SER A 70 8.22 -7.88 -9.91
C SER A 70 8.53 -9.38 -9.90
N ASP A 71 9.30 -9.85 -8.90
CA ASP A 71 9.63 -11.27 -8.76
C ASP A 71 8.39 -12.07 -8.30
N TYR A 72 7.54 -11.46 -7.48
CA TYR A 72 6.29 -12.07 -7.02
C TYR A 72 5.21 -12.11 -8.12
N THR A 73 4.99 -10.98 -8.81
CA THR A 73 3.94 -10.88 -9.83
C THR A 73 4.36 -11.55 -11.13
N GLY A 74 5.65 -11.48 -11.50
CA GLY A 74 6.16 -11.82 -12.82
C GLY A 74 5.86 -10.73 -13.86
N GLN A 75 5.32 -9.58 -13.45
CA GLN A 75 4.98 -8.47 -14.34
C GLN A 75 6.25 -7.67 -14.71
N PRO A 76 6.54 -7.46 -16.01
CA PRO A 76 7.59 -6.56 -16.42
C PRO A 76 7.20 -5.11 -16.08
N GLU A 77 8.09 -4.37 -15.42
CA GLU A 77 7.83 -2.96 -15.09
C GLU A 77 7.78 -2.12 -16.38
N THR A 78 6.68 -1.38 -16.59
CA THR A 78 6.60 -0.40 -17.69
C THR A 78 7.65 0.70 -17.50
N GLN A 79 8.21 1.23 -18.58
CA GLN A 79 9.15 2.36 -18.52
C GLN A 79 8.52 3.55 -17.77
N GLY A 80 9.29 4.18 -16.88
CA GLY A 80 8.78 5.22 -15.96
C GLY A 80 8.03 4.68 -14.74
N GLY A 81 7.83 3.37 -14.64
CA GLY A 81 7.28 2.72 -13.44
C GLY A 81 5.80 2.95 -13.19
N LEU A 82 5.03 3.30 -14.24
CA LEU A 82 3.60 3.61 -14.16
C LEU A 82 2.76 2.41 -13.72
N VAL A 83 3.12 1.19 -14.14
CA VAL A 83 2.42 -0.04 -13.80
C VAL A 83 3.38 -1.00 -13.11
N LYS A 84 3.35 -0.99 -11.77
CA LYS A 84 4.20 -1.84 -10.90
C LYS A 84 3.39 -2.70 -9.95
N THR A 85 2.34 -2.12 -9.35
CA THR A 85 1.52 -2.74 -8.31
C THR A 85 0.08 -2.98 -8.75
N LEU A 86 -0.27 -2.56 -9.97
CA LEU A 86 -1.57 -2.83 -10.61
C LEU A 86 -1.60 -4.25 -11.18
N ASP A 87 -1.46 -5.25 -10.31
CA ASP A 87 -1.38 -6.66 -10.67
C ASP A 87 -2.41 -7.51 -9.90
N PHE A 88 -3.07 -8.44 -10.59
CA PHE A 88 -4.13 -9.26 -10.00
C PHE A 88 -3.67 -10.08 -8.80
N LYS A 89 -2.41 -10.54 -8.72
CA LYS A 89 -1.91 -11.30 -7.56
C LYS A 89 -1.88 -10.44 -6.30
N ILE A 90 -1.60 -9.15 -6.43
CA ILE A 90 -1.65 -8.20 -5.32
C ILE A 90 -3.11 -8.01 -4.89
N TYR A 91 -4.01 -7.70 -5.81
CA TYR A 91 -5.41 -7.42 -5.45
C TYR A 91 -6.18 -8.65 -4.98
N LEU A 92 -5.87 -9.85 -5.49
CA LEU A 92 -6.36 -11.10 -4.91
C LEU A 92 -5.86 -11.26 -3.46
N GLY A 93 -4.58 -11.00 -3.21
CA GLY A 93 -4.00 -11.03 -1.87
C GLY A 93 -4.64 -10.02 -0.90
N LEU A 94 -5.03 -8.84 -1.39
CA LEU A 94 -5.66 -7.78 -0.59
C LEU A 94 -7.15 -7.97 -0.35
N LEU A 95 -7.89 -8.48 -1.33
CA LEU A 95 -9.36 -8.50 -1.32
C LEU A 95 -9.97 -9.86 -0.97
N THR A 96 -9.16 -10.90 -0.81
CA THR A 96 -9.62 -12.22 -0.37
C THR A 96 -10.08 -12.19 1.08
N GLU A 97 -11.17 -12.91 1.35
CA GLU A 97 -11.80 -13.10 2.65
C GLU A 97 -11.46 -14.51 3.17
N THR A 98 -11.16 -14.64 4.47
CA THR A 98 -10.69 -15.91 5.07
C THR A 98 -11.68 -17.07 4.88
N TYR A 99 -12.98 -16.82 5.11
CA TYR A 99 -14.02 -17.84 5.13
C TYR A 99 -14.80 -17.96 3.82
N ASN A 100 -14.19 -17.53 2.70
CA ASN A 100 -14.77 -17.64 1.37
C ASN A 100 -14.00 -18.66 0.53
N ASP A 101 -14.59 -19.83 0.29
CA ASP A 101 -13.94 -20.93 -0.42
C ASP A 101 -13.55 -20.57 -1.86
N SER A 102 -14.35 -19.76 -2.55
CA SER A 102 -14.01 -19.28 -3.89
C SER A 102 -12.76 -18.41 -3.88
N HIS A 103 -12.66 -17.48 -2.92
CA HIS A 103 -11.47 -16.63 -2.79
C HIS A 103 -10.22 -17.46 -2.47
N ASN A 104 -10.35 -18.45 -1.57
CA ASN A 104 -9.25 -19.36 -1.24
C ASN A 104 -8.81 -20.23 -2.44
N GLN A 105 -9.76 -20.65 -3.30
CA GLN A 105 -9.45 -21.35 -4.55
C GLN A 105 -8.74 -20.45 -5.55
N ASP A 106 -9.13 -19.18 -5.65
CA ASP A 106 -8.46 -18.22 -6.52
C ASP A 106 -7.02 -17.99 -6.10
N LEU A 107 -6.74 -17.76 -4.81
CA LEU A 107 -5.37 -17.64 -4.30
C LEU A 107 -4.49 -18.85 -4.68
N LYS A 108 -5.02 -20.07 -4.51
CA LYS A 108 -4.32 -21.31 -4.88
C LYS A 108 -4.07 -21.38 -6.39
N ARG A 109 -5.10 -21.14 -7.20
CA ARG A 109 -5.04 -21.23 -8.66
C ARG A 109 -4.05 -20.25 -9.26
N THR A 110 -3.90 -19.07 -8.67
CA THR A 110 -3.01 -18.01 -9.16
C THR A 110 -1.65 -17.96 -8.48
N ASN A 111 -1.35 -18.92 -7.59
CA ASN A 111 -0.16 -18.91 -6.73
C ASN A 111 0.04 -17.55 -6.04
N SER A 112 -1.05 -16.96 -5.56
CA SER A 112 -1.06 -15.69 -4.84
C SER A 112 -1.12 -15.92 -3.34
N VAL A 113 -0.54 -15.00 -2.58
CA VAL A 113 -0.54 -15.07 -1.12
C VAL A 113 -1.52 -14.05 -0.53
N PRO A 114 -2.19 -14.39 0.59
CA PRO A 114 -2.96 -13.41 1.36
C PRO A 114 -2.01 -12.31 1.88
N ILE A 115 -2.31 -11.02 1.64
CA ILE A 115 -1.56 -9.87 2.18
C ILE A 115 -2.28 -9.33 3.41
N ASP A 116 -1.63 -9.27 4.58
CA ASP A 116 -2.27 -9.00 5.87
C ASP A 116 -2.07 -7.55 6.33
N MET A 117 -1.05 -6.88 5.80
CA MET A 117 -0.76 -5.48 6.06
C MET A 117 -0.23 -4.79 4.80
N VAL A 118 -0.69 -3.57 4.58
CA VAL A 118 -0.21 -2.67 3.54
C VAL A 118 0.33 -1.42 4.21
N ILE A 119 1.52 -1.00 3.80
CA ILE A 119 2.17 0.23 4.28
C ILE A 119 2.46 1.09 3.06
N VAL A 120 1.62 2.08 2.85
CA VAL A 120 1.68 2.95 1.67
C VAL A 120 1.37 4.38 2.08
N ASN A 121 2.33 5.27 1.87
CA ASN A 121 2.11 6.71 1.93
C ASN A 121 2.35 7.32 0.55
N LEU A 122 1.47 8.26 0.18
CA LEU A 122 1.44 8.82 -1.15
C LEU A 122 2.53 9.88 -1.32
N TYR A 123 3.09 9.98 -2.52
CA TYR A 123 3.96 11.10 -2.85
C TYR A 123 3.17 12.40 -2.66
N PRO A 124 3.76 13.43 -2.03
CA PRO A 124 3.03 14.66 -1.76
C PRO A 124 2.79 15.43 -3.07
N PHE A 125 1.69 15.08 -3.76
CA PHE A 125 1.20 15.81 -4.92
C PHE A 125 1.06 17.31 -4.58
N LYS A 126 0.61 17.61 -3.36
CA LYS A 126 0.57 18.96 -2.80
C LYS A 126 1.92 19.67 -2.87
N GLU A 127 3.03 19.01 -2.50
CA GLU A 127 4.36 19.61 -2.58
C GLU A 127 4.79 19.84 -4.02
N THR A 128 4.41 18.94 -4.94
CA THR A 128 4.69 19.10 -6.38
C THR A 128 4.02 20.34 -6.94
N ILE A 129 2.72 20.49 -6.70
CA ILE A 129 1.94 21.63 -7.22
C ILE A 129 2.26 22.95 -6.50
N SER A 130 2.95 22.90 -5.36
CA SER A 130 3.41 24.09 -4.64
C SER A 130 4.71 24.67 -5.20
N LYS A 131 5.39 23.95 -6.11
CA LYS A 131 6.64 24.42 -6.72
C LYS A 131 6.36 25.59 -7.67
N PRO A 132 7.14 26.70 -7.60
CA PRO A 132 7.01 27.79 -8.55
C PRO A 132 7.16 27.32 -9.99
N GLY A 133 6.24 27.74 -10.87
CA GLY A 133 6.30 27.41 -12.29
C GLY A 133 5.97 25.96 -12.64
N VAL A 134 5.36 25.19 -11.72
CA VAL A 134 4.88 23.84 -12.03
C VAL A 134 3.91 23.88 -13.22
N THR A 135 4.15 23.03 -14.22
CA THR A 135 3.27 22.93 -15.38
C THR A 135 2.15 21.92 -15.15
N ALA A 136 1.09 22.01 -15.94
CA ALA A 136 0.00 21.01 -15.92
C ALA A 136 0.52 19.60 -16.20
N GLU A 137 1.49 19.45 -17.11
CA GLU A 137 2.10 18.15 -17.42
C GLU A 137 2.95 17.62 -16.25
N GLN A 138 3.73 18.48 -15.58
CA GLN A 138 4.49 18.09 -14.40
C GLN A 138 3.58 17.64 -13.27
N ALA A 139 2.48 18.34 -13.02
CA ALA A 139 1.48 17.92 -12.04
C ALA A 139 0.85 16.57 -12.45
N ARG A 140 0.35 16.44 -13.69
CA ARG A 140 -0.25 15.21 -14.22
C ARG A 140 0.68 14.00 -14.06
N GLY A 141 1.96 14.16 -14.38
CA GLY A 141 2.96 13.10 -14.26
C GLY A 141 3.24 12.64 -12.83
N ASN A 142 2.86 13.43 -11.81
CA ASN A 142 3.03 13.10 -10.39
C ASN A 142 1.75 12.59 -9.72
N ILE A 143 0.68 12.34 -10.48
CA ILE A 143 -0.53 11.69 -9.95
C ILE A 143 -0.24 10.20 -9.77
N ASP A 144 -0.32 9.72 -8.53
CA ASP A 144 -0.15 8.32 -8.18
C ASP A 144 -1.45 7.55 -8.44
N ILE A 145 -1.33 6.41 -9.11
CA ILE A 145 -2.42 5.47 -9.36
C ILE A 145 -2.30 4.24 -8.45
N GLY A 146 -1.11 3.67 -8.36
CA GLY A 146 -0.88 2.43 -7.62
C GLY A 146 -1.08 2.60 -6.12
N GLY A 147 -0.58 3.69 -5.54
CA GLY A 147 -0.71 3.99 -4.12
C GLY A 147 -2.16 4.04 -3.66
N PRO A 148 -3.01 4.94 -4.21
CA PRO A 148 -4.42 5.02 -3.82
C PRO A 148 -5.19 3.73 -4.07
N CYS A 149 -4.91 2.99 -5.15
CA CYS A 149 -5.55 1.71 -5.40
C CYS A 149 -5.23 0.67 -4.32
N MET A 150 -3.96 0.54 -3.91
CA MET A 150 -3.56 -0.36 -2.82
C MET A 150 -4.20 0.04 -1.49
N ILE A 151 -4.12 1.33 -1.11
CA ILE A 151 -4.71 1.86 0.14
C ILE A 151 -6.21 1.57 0.20
N ARG A 152 -6.96 1.87 -0.87
CA ARG A 152 -8.41 1.65 -0.91
C ARG A 152 -8.75 0.17 -0.87
N ALA A 153 -7.97 -0.69 -1.54
CA ALA A 153 -8.19 -2.14 -1.52
C ALA A 153 -7.97 -2.74 -0.12
N SER A 154 -6.87 -2.38 0.55
CA SER A 154 -6.62 -2.83 1.93
C SER A 154 -7.63 -2.27 2.91
N ALA A 155 -7.93 -0.97 2.83
CA ALA A 155 -8.89 -0.32 3.73
C ALA A 155 -10.31 -0.86 3.56
N LYS A 156 -10.73 -1.20 2.33
CA LYS A 156 -12.02 -1.89 2.08
C LYS A 156 -12.08 -3.22 2.83
N ASN A 157 -10.99 -4.00 2.79
CA ASN A 157 -10.93 -5.31 3.42
C ASN A 157 -10.36 -5.26 4.84
N PHE A 158 -10.70 -4.22 5.63
CA PHE A 158 -10.24 -4.04 7.02
C PHE A 158 -10.59 -5.22 7.93
N ILE A 159 -11.58 -6.02 7.55
CA ILE A 159 -11.91 -7.26 8.26
C ILE A 159 -10.73 -8.25 8.28
N ARG A 160 -9.77 -8.13 7.35
CA ARG A 160 -8.57 -8.94 7.27
C ARG A 160 -7.26 -8.14 7.20
N VAL A 161 -7.24 -6.99 6.51
CA VAL A 161 -5.99 -6.29 6.15
C VAL A 161 -5.82 -4.99 6.94
N ALA A 162 -4.64 -4.77 7.51
CA ALA A 162 -4.26 -3.49 8.11
C ALA A 162 -3.75 -2.51 7.04
N SER A 163 -4.39 -1.34 6.89
CA SER A 163 -4.03 -0.34 5.89
C SER A 163 -3.32 0.86 6.51
N VAL A 164 -1.98 0.84 6.54
CA VAL A 164 -1.14 1.84 7.20
C VAL A 164 -0.69 2.90 6.21
N VAL A 165 -0.99 4.18 6.51
CA VAL A 165 -0.68 5.31 5.61
C VAL A 165 0.24 6.36 6.20
N ASP A 166 0.63 6.21 7.47
CA ASP A 166 1.34 7.24 8.21
C ASP A 166 2.35 6.62 9.19
N PRO A 167 3.64 7.01 9.14
CA PRO A 167 4.65 6.51 10.06
C PRO A 167 4.36 6.72 11.54
N VAL A 168 3.51 7.68 11.92
CA VAL A 168 3.15 7.90 13.34
C VAL A 168 2.44 6.70 13.97
N ASP A 169 1.81 5.84 13.16
CA ASP A 169 1.07 4.68 13.66
C ASP A 169 1.97 3.47 13.93
N TYR A 170 3.23 3.49 13.47
CA TYR A 170 4.15 2.36 13.52
C TYR A 170 4.37 1.80 14.92
N GLU A 171 4.61 2.66 15.92
CA GLU A 171 4.86 2.22 17.30
C GLU A 171 3.63 1.55 17.92
N MET A 172 2.45 2.11 17.67
CA MET A 172 1.18 1.57 18.16
C MET A 172 0.88 0.20 17.54
N ILE A 173 1.14 0.04 16.23
CA ILE A 173 0.99 -1.25 15.53
C ILE A 173 1.92 -2.31 16.13
N LEU A 174 3.21 -1.98 16.30
CA LEU A 174 4.19 -2.91 16.88
C LEU A 174 3.79 -3.34 18.30
N SER A 175 3.30 -2.39 19.11
CA SER A 175 2.87 -2.65 20.49
C SER A 175 1.64 -3.57 20.53
N GLN A 176 0.64 -3.32 19.68
CA GLN A 176 -0.53 -4.19 19.54
C GLN A 176 -0.14 -5.59 19.07
N MET A 177 0.72 -5.72 18.06
CA MET A 177 1.15 -7.03 17.57
C MET A 177 1.91 -7.84 18.64
N LYS A 178 2.74 -7.18 19.47
CA LYS A 178 3.40 -7.83 20.62
C LYS A 178 2.39 -8.35 21.63
N ALA A 179 1.34 -7.58 21.93
CA ALA A 179 0.30 -7.96 22.88
C ALA A 179 -0.64 -9.05 22.35
N ASN A 180 -0.88 -9.07 21.03
CA ASN A 180 -1.90 -9.92 20.40
C ASN A 180 -1.30 -11.11 19.63
N ASN A 181 -0.23 -11.71 20.15
CA ASN A 181 0.41 -12.88 19.54
C ASN A 181 0.66 -12.70 18.02
N GLN A 182 1.40 -11.64 17.67
CA GLN A 182 1.82 -11.33 16.29
C GLN A 182 0.68 -10.90 15.36
N SER A 183 -0.48 -10.56 15.92
CA SER A 183 -1.71 -10.27 15.17
C SER A 183 -2.16 -8.82 15.30
N THR A 184 -2.93 -8.36 14.33
CA THR A 184 -3.71 -7.11 14.43
C THR A 184 -5.13 -7.45 14.88
N SER A 185 -5.76 -6.56 15.66
CA SER A 185 -7.17 -6.68 16.04
C SER A 185 -8.11 -6.06 15.00
N LEU A 186 -9.38 -6.45 14.97
CA LEU A 186 -10.36 -5.87 14.06
C LEU A 186 -10.51 -4.37 14.31
N LYS A 187 -10.50 -3.98 15.59
CA LYS A 187 -10.55 -2.57 16.00
C LYS A 187 -9.39 -1.77 15.38
N LEU A 188 -8.15 -2.25 15.51
CA LEU A 188 -6.98 -1.58 14.93
C LEU A 188 -7.11 -1.47 13.40
N ARG A 189 -7.48 -2.56 12.72
CA ARG A 189 -7.63 -2.54 11.26
C ARG A 189 -8.71 -1.56 10.81
N TYR A 190 -9.81 -1.45 11.55
CA TYR A 190 -10.88 -0.49 11.27
C TYR A 190 -10.44 0.96 11.45
N GLU A 191 -9.75 1.29 12.55
CA GLU A 191 -9.19 2.63 12.79
C GLU A 191 -8.20 3.03 11.68
N LEU A 192 -7.33 2.10 11.29
CA LEU A 192 -6.41 2.29 10.16
C LEU A 192 -7.16 2.50 8.83
N ALA A 193 -8.25 1.78 8.60
CA ALA A 193 -9.07 1.95 7.39
C ALA A 193 -9.77 3.30 7.33
N GLN A 194 -10.25 3.82 8.46
CA GLN A 194 -10.81 5.19 8.54
C GLN A 194 -9.76 6.22 8.12
N LYS A 195 -8.55 6.14 8.70
CA LYS A 195 -7.43 7.02 8.36
C LYS A 195 -7.00 6.89 6.89
N ALA A 196 -6.98 5.66 6.36
CA ALA A 196 -6.63 5.37 4.98
C ALA A 196 -7.62 5.97 3.96
N PHE A 197 -8.92 5.88 4.21
CA PHE A 197 -9.91 6.52 3.34
C PHE A 197 -9.89 8.04 3.45
N GLU A 198 -9.66 8.61 4.63
CA GLU A 198 -9.43 10.06 4.78
C GLU A 198 -8.21 10.51 3.98
N HIS A 199 -7.09 9.79 4.08
CA HIS A 199 -5.86 10.10 3.35
C HIS A 199 -6.07 10.14 1.83
N THR A 200 -6.80 9.15 1.28
CA THR A 200 -7.11 9.12 -0.17
C THR A 200 -8.15 10.17 -0.57
N ALA A 201 -9.12 10.49 0.29
CA ALA A 201 -10.07 11.58 0.03
C ALA A 201 -9.37 12.95 -0.08
N VAL A 202 -8.44 13.24 0.84
CA VAL A 202 -7.62 14.46 0.81
C VAL A 202 -6.74 14.50 -0.44
N TYR A 203 -6.15 13.36 -0.82
CA TYR A 203 -5.32 13.25 -2.02
C TYR A 203 -6.12 13.59 -3.29
N ASP A 204 -7.27 12.95 -3.48
CA ASP A 204 -8.13 13.17 -4.65
C ASP A 204 -8.71 14.59 -4.67
N ARG A 205 -9.07 15.16 -3.50
CA ARG A 205 -9.49 16.56 -3.39
C ARG A 205 -8.41 17.51 -3.88
N THR A 206 -7.16 17.27 -3.48
CA THR A 206 -6.01 18.10 -3.90
C THR A 206 -5.81 18.05 -5.43
N ILE A 207 -5.97 16.88 -6.05
CA ILE A 207 -5.92 16.73 -7.51
C ILE A 207 -7.07 17.49 -8.17
N ALA A 208 -8.30 17.31 -7.66
CA ALA A 208 -9.48 17.97 -8.19
C ALA A 208 -9.39 19.51 -8.10
N ASP A 209 -8.90 20.04 -6.98
CA ASP A 209 -8.65 21.47 -6.80
C ASP A 209 -7.64 22.01 -7.80
N PHE A 210 -6.50 21.32 -7.97
CA PHE A 210 -5.47 21.73 -8.91
C PHE A 210 -6.01 21.74 -10.35
N LEU A 211 -6.66 20.67 -10.79
CA LEU A 211 -7.23 20.58 -12.13
C LEU A 211 -8.34 21.61 -12.36
N GLY A 212 -9.19 21.86 -11.35
CA GLY A 212 -10.24 22.87 -11.42
C GLY A 212 -9.73 24.31 -11.50
N ALA A 213 -8.57 24.59 -10.90
CA ALA A 213 -7.90 25.89 -10.98
C ALA A 213 -7.01 26.06 -12.22
N THR A 214 -6.70 24.97 -12.95
CA THR A 214 -5.83 25.00 -14.12
C THR A 214 -6.62 25.34 -15.38
N SER A 215 -6.21 26.39 -16.10
CA SER A 215 -6.88 26.77 -17.34
C SER A 215 -6.57 25.79 -18.49
N TYR A 216 -7.50 25.61 -19.42
CA TYR A 216 -7.25 24.80 -20.62
C TYR A 216 -6.07 25.34 -21.44
N VAL A 217 -5.87 26.67 -21.46
CA VAL A 217 -4.75 27.31 -22.16
C VAL A 217 -3.40 26.86 -21.57
N ASP A 218 -3.29 26.74 -20.25
CA ASP A 218 -2.06 26.28 -19.60
C ASP A 218 -1.78 24.80 -19.84
N VAL A 219 -2.84 23.98 -19.93
CA VAL A 219 -2.71 22.59 -20.37
C VAL A 219 -2.21 22.54 -21.82
N GLU A 220 -2.83 23.30 -22.72
CA GLU A 220 -2.50 23.29 -24.15
C GLU A 220 -1.06 23.74 -24.43
N ARG A 221 -0.57 24.76 -23.70
CA ARG A 221 0.83 25.23 -23.76
C ARG A 221 1.86 24.16 -23.45
N CYS A 222 1.51 23.11 -22.71
CA CYS A 222 2.44 22.01 -22.41
C CYS A 222 2.73 21.12 -23.64
N TYR A 223 1.87 21.18 -24.67
CA TYR A 223 1.92 20.25 -25.82
C TYR A 223 2.05 20.96 -27.17
N LYS A 224 1.91 22.28 -27.19
CA LYS A 224 2.25 23.11 -28.35
C LYS A 224 3.68 23.61 -28.18
N GLY A 225 4.60 23.00 -28.93
CA GLY A 225 6.00 23.41 -29.00
C GLY A 225 6.18 24.83 -29.52
#